data_AF-A0A2E5MT12-F1
#
_entry.id   AF-A0A2E5MT12-F1
#
_cell.length_a   1.000
_cell.length_b   1.000
_cell.length_c   1.000
_cell.angle_alpha   90.00
_cell.angle_beta   90.00
_cell.angle_gamma   90.00
#
_symmetry.space_group_name_H-M   'P 1'
#
loop_
_entity.id
_entity.type
_entity.pdbx_description
1 polymer ?
#
loop_
_entity_poly.entity_id
_entity_poly.type
_entity_poly.pdbx_seq_one_letter_code
_entity_poly.pdbx_strand_id
1 'polypeptide(L)' 'MLKKFFSKLVFLIFFLLVVFFSIENSENVSIGIWPISSRIEIPMFFLTIFSITIGVFIGMLLSLYSRINRK' A
#
# COMPACT_ATOMS: atom_id res chain seq x y z
N MET A 1 -12.25 23.04 -11.56
CA MET A 1 -11.39 22.31 -12.52
C MET A 1 -9.99 22.07 -11.96
N LEU A 2 -9.30 23.10 -11.44
CA LEU A 2 -7.94 23.03 -10.88
C LEU A 2 -7.74 21.94 -9.80
N LYS A 3 -8.65 21.81 -8.83
CA LYS A 3 -8.56 20.78 -7.76
C LYS A 3 -8.54 19.34 -8.30
N LYS A 4 -9.32 19.06 -9.35
CA LYS A 4 -9.34 17.74 -10.00
C LYS A 4 -8.02 17.48 -10.74
N PHE A 5 -7.42 18.51 -11.33
CA PHE A 5 -6.13 18.41 -11.99
C PHE A 5 -4.99 18.14 -10.99
N PHE A 6 -4.92 18.90 -9.90
CA PHE A 6 -3.97 18.65 -8.81
C PHE A 6 -4.10 17.24 -8.22
N SER A 7 -5.32 16.77 -7.99
CA SER A 7 -5.55 15.41 -7.50
C SER A 7 -5.02 14.35 -8.47
N LYS A 8 -5.22 14.52 -9.79
CA LYS A 8 -4.67 13.62 -10.80
C LYS A 8 -3.14 13.67 -10.84
N LEU A 9 -2.55 14.86 -10.70
CA LEU A 9 -1.09 15.03 -10.69
C LEU A 9 -0.45 14.33 -9.48
N VAL A 10 -1.02 14.51 -8.27
CA VAL A 10 -0.56 13.83 -7.06
C VAL A 10 -0.68 12.32 -7.21
N PHE A 11 -1.79 11.83 -7.77
CA PHE A 11 -1.96 10.40 -8.04
C PHE A 11 -0.91 9.89 -9.03
N LEU A 12 -0.61 10.63 -10.10
CA LEU A 12 0.41 10.26 -11.07
C LEU A 12 1.80 10.19 -10.44
N ILE A 13 2.17 11.16 -9.60
CA ILE A 13 3.46 11.15 -8.88
C ILE A 13 3.53 9.93 -7.97
N PHE A 14 2.48 9.67 -7.19
CA PHE A 14 2.42 8.51 -6.31
C PHE A 14 2.52 7.20 -7.10
N PHE A 15 1.81 7.10 -8.23
CA PHE A 15 1.88 5.94 -9.11
C PHE A 15 3.29 5.72 -9.65
N LEU A 16 3.96 6.77 -10.14
CA LEU A 16 5.34 6.68 -10.61
C LEU A 16 6.29 6.25 -9.48
N LEU A 17 6.12 6.77 -8.27
CA LEU A 17 6.91 6.35 -7.11
C LEU A 17 6.77 4.85 -6.83
N VAL A 18 5.54 4.32 -6.87
CA VAL A 18 5.30 2.88 -6.69
C VAL A 18 5.96 2.07 -7.80
N VAL A 19 5.86 2.52 -9.06
CA VAL A 19 6.48 1.84 -10.21
C VAL A 19 8.00 1.79 -10.06
N PHE A 20 8.66 2.95 -9.84
CA PHE A 20 10.11 3.01 -9.67
C PHE A 20 10.57 2.20 -8.46
N PHE A 21 9.87 2.30 -7.34
CA PHE A 21 10.15 1.50 -6.16
C PHE A 21 10.08 0.00 -6.46
N SER A 22 9.08 -0.43 -7.22
CA SER A 22 8.91 -1.85 -7.57
C SER A 22 10.02 -2.37 -8.49
N ILE A 23 10.47 -1.55 -9.45
CA ILE A 23 11.57 -1.91 -10.35
C ILE A 23 12.87 -2.07 -9.57
N GLU A 24 13.21 -1.08 -8.73
CA GLU A 24 14.44 -1.06 -7.93
C GLU A 24 14.46 -2.16 -6.85
N ASN A 25 13.30 -2.56 -6.33
CA ASN A 25 13.18 -3.54 -5.24
C ASN A 25 12.55 -4.85 -5.71
N SER A 26 12.96 -5.31 -6.91
CA SER A 26 12.50 -6.56 -7.53
C SER A 26 13.17 -7.82 -6.96
N GLU A 27 14.11 -7.66 -6.03
CA GLU A 27 14.75 -8.77 -5.31
C GLU A 27 13.73 -9.60 -4.53
N ASN A 28 13.90 -10.93 -4.56
CA ASN A 28 13.02 -11.83 -3.83
C ASN A 28 13.39 -11.89 -2.35
N VAL A 29 12.38 -11.89 -1.50
CA VAL A 29 12.47 -12.11 -0.05
C VAL A 29 11.71 -13.37 0.34
N SER A 30 12.27 -14.11 1.29
CA SER A 30 11.65 -15.32 1.85
C SER A 30 10.79 -14.94 3.05
N ILE A 31 9.48 -15.14 2.93
CA ILE A 31 8.51 -14.83 3.99
C ILE A 31 7.99 -16.13 4.60
N GLY A 32 8.05 -16.22 5.93
CA GLY A 32 7.41 -17.28 6.70
C GLY A 32 6.37 -16.69 7.65
N ILE A 33 5.27 -17.39 7.85
CA ILE A 33 4.22 -17.02 8.80
C ILE A 33 4.28 -18.02 9.96
N TRP A 34 4.53 -17.57 11.19
CA TRP A 34 4.51 -18.49 12.32
C TRP A 34 3.08 -18.99 12.62
N PRO A 35 2.87 -20.27 13.00
CA PRO A 35 3.84 -21.37 13.18
C PRO A 35 4.08 -22.19 11.90
N ILE A 36 3.61 -21.74 10.75
CA ILE A 36 3.73 -22.44 9.48
C ILE A 36 5.21 -22.51 9.08
N SER A 37 5.70 -23.73 8.84
CA SER A 37 7.10 -23.98 8.49
C SER A 37 7.42 -23.67 7.02
N SER A 38 6.40 -23.58 6.15
CA SER A 38 6.59 -23.23 4.76
C SER A 38 6.98 -21.76 4.62
N ARG A 39 7.87 -21.50 3.66
CA ARG A 39 8.28 -20.16 3.28
C ARG A 39 7.86 -19.91 1.83
N ILE A 40 7.47 -18.67 1.55
CA ILE A 40 7.08 -18.23 0.21
C ILE A 40 8.09 -17.17 -0.21
N GLU A 41 8.61 -17.30 -1.42
CA GLU A 41 9.47 -16.28 -2.03
C GLU A 41 8.60 -15.32 -2.84
N ILE A 42 8.69 -14.03 -2.50
CA ILE A 42 8.01 -12.97 -3.23
C ILE A 42 8.96 -11.80 -3.44
N PRO A 43 8.78 -10.99 -4.49
CA PRO A 43 9.52 -9.74 -4.62
C PRO A 43 9.28 -8.81 -3.42
N MET A 44 10.34 -8.18 -2.92
CA MET A 44 10.33 -7.33 -1.73
C MET A 44 9.28 -6.22 -1.83
N PHE A 45 9.12 -5.64 -3.02
CA PHE A 45 8.17 -4.57 -3.23
C PHE A 45 6.72 -4.97 -2.90
N PHE A 46 6.33 -6.24 -3.08
CA PHE A 46 4.98 -6.70 -2.77
C PHE A 46 4.66 -6.54 -1.29
N LEU A 47 5.61 -6.90 -0.42
CA LEU A 47 5.44 -6.79 1.02
C LEU A 47 5.22 -5.32 1.43
N THR A 48 6.03 -4.42 0.90
CA THR A 48 5.94 -2.99 1.20
C THR A 48 4.63 -2.38 0.70
N ILE A 49 4.26 -2.63 -0.56
CA ILE A 49 3.01 -2.12 -1.14
C ILE A 49 1.80 -2.66 -0.39
N PHE A 50 1.81 -3.95 -0.06
CA PHE A 50 0.73 -4.59 0.68
C PHE A 50 0.59 -3.99 2.09
N SER A 51 1.70 -3.79 2.80
CA SER A 51 1.70 -3.16 4.13
C SER A 51 1.15 -1.73 4.11
N ILE A 52 1.56 -0.92 3.14
CA ILE A 52 1.05 0.45 2.96
C ILE A 52 -0.46 0.40 2.67
N THR A 53 -0.87 -0.49 1.77
CA THR A 53 -2.27 -0.67 1.40
C THR A 53 -3.12 -1.01 2.62
N ILE A 54 -2.70 -1.98 3.45
CA ILE A 54 -3.39 -2.32 4.71
C ILE A 54 -3.52 -1.09 5.61
N GLY A 55 -2.44 -0.34 5.82
CA GLY A 55 -2.45 0.86 6.67
C GLY A 55 -3.47 1.90 6.19
N VAL A 56 -3.53 2.16 4.88
CA VAL A 56 -4.53 3.05 4.27
C VAL A 56 -5.94 2.53 4.49
N PHE A 57 -6.19 1.25 4.24
CA PHE A 57 -7.51 0.64 4.45
C PHE A 57 -7.97 0.73 5.91
N ILE A 58 -7.10 0.43 6.87
CA ILE A 58 -7.39 0.55 8.31
C ILE A 58 -7.76 2.01 8.65
N GLY A 59 -6.95 2.98 8.19
CA GLY A 59 -7.23 4.40 8.40
C GLY A 59 -8.57 4.85 7.82
N MET A 60 -8.92 4.36 6.62
CA MET A 60 -10.21 4.63 5.99
C MET A 60 -11.38 4.05 6.80
N LEU A 61 -11.27 2.81 7.27
CA LEU A 61 -12.29 2.15 8.08
C LEU A 61 -12.51 2.88 9.42
N LEU A 62 -11.43 3.27 10.10
CA LEU A 62 -11.51 4.02 11.36
C LEU A 62 -12.14 5.41 11.16
N SER A 63 -11.79 6.10 10.08
CA SER A 63 -12.38 7.39 9.71
C SER A 63 -13.88 7.25 9.44
N LEU A 64 -14.29 6.20 8.71
CA LEU A 64 -15.68 5.91 8.44
C LEU A 64 -16.46 5.62 9.73
N TYR A 65 -15.91 4.76 10.60
CA TYR A 65 -16.51 4.41 11.89
C TYR A 65 -16.71 5.65 12.77
N SER A 66 -15.68 6.51 12.89
CA SER A 66 -15.76 7.77 13.63
C SER A 66 -16.85 8.70 13.08
N ARG A 67 -17.03 8.76 11.75
CA ARG A 67 -18.05 9.59 11.12
C ARG A 67 -19.47 9.06 11.36
N ILE A 68 -19.64 7.75 11.45
CA ILE A 68 -20.93 7.11 11.77
C ILE A 68 -21.30 7.38 13.23
N ASN A 69 -20.37 7.20 14.17
CA ASN A 69 -20.62 7.38 15.61
C ASN A 69 -20.77 8.84 16.06
N ARG A 70 -20.36 9.82 15.24
CA ARG A 70 -20.54 11.26 15.52
C ARG A 70 -21.91 11.79 15.08
N LYS A 71 -22.72 10.99 14.39
CA LYS A 71 -24.13 11.26 14.08
C LYS A 71 -25.02 10.60 15.12
#